data_AF-A0AAV6AKS4-F1
#
_entry.id   AF-A0AAV6AKS4-F1
#
_cell.length_a   1.000
_cell.length_b   1.000
_cell.length_c   1.000
_cell.angle_alpha   90.00
_cell.angle_beta   90.00
_cell.angle_gamma   90.00
#
_symmetry.space_group_name_H-M   'P 1'
#
loop_
_entity.id
_entity.type
_entity.pdbx_description
1 polymer ?
#
loop_
_entity_poly.entity_id
_entity_poly.type
_entity_poly.pdbx_seq_one_letter_code
_entity_poly.pdbx_strand_id
1 'polypeptide(L)' 'LSEEVRPGVVIDFDTAGRIVAVEFLDASRRMAPGADLSRATAA' A
#
# COMPACT_ATOMS: atom_id res chain seq x y z
N LEU A 1 10.90 7.37 2.61
CA LEU A 1 10.72 7.89 1.24
C LEU A 1 9.44 7.30 0.70
N SER A 2 8.56 8.11 0.10
CA SER A 2 7.31 7.64 -0.50
C SER A 2 7.43 7.64 -2.03
N GLU A 3 7.11 6.53 -2.69
CA GLU A 3 7.22 6.37 -4.14
C GLU A 3 5.96 5.73 -4.73
N GLU A 4 5.35 6.40 -5.72
CA GLU A 4 4.25 5.81 -6.50
C GLU A 4 4.82 4.87 -7.58
N VAL A 5 4.84 3.58 -7.27
CA VAL A 5 5.42 2.54 -8.15
C VAL A 5 4.48 2.14 -9.30
N ARG A 6 3.20 2.50 -9.20
CA ARG A 6 2.19 2.42 -10.27
C ARG A 6 1.01 3.33 -9.93
N PRO A 7 0.18 3.71 -10.92
CA PRO A 7 -0.99 4.56 -10.68
C PRO A 7 -1.87 4.06 -9.53
N GLY A 8 -1.87 4.81 -8.43
CA GLY A 8 -2.64 4.55 -7.21
C GLY A 8 -2.04 3.55 -6.22
N VAL A 9 -0.78 3.14 -6.38
CA VAL A 9 -0.07 2.34 -5.37
C VAL A 9 1.25 3.02 -5.00
N VAL A 10 1.37 3.32 -3.71
CA VAL A 10 2.54 4.00 -3.14
C VAL A 10 3.24 3.05 -2.17
N ILE A 11 4.57 3.08 -2.17
CA ILE A 11 5.43 2.33 -1.24
C ILE A 11 6.23 3.32 -0.41
N ASP A 12 6.22 3.14 0.90
CA ASP A 12 7.12 3.85 1.81
C ASP A 12 8.31 3.00 2.23
N PHE A 13 9.47 3.63 2.24
CA PHE A 13 10.73 3.04 2.66
C PHE A 13 11.30 3.70 3.93
N ASP A 14 11.88 2.87 4.81
CA ASP A 14 12.75 3.32 5.90
C ASP A 14 14.11 3.83 5.41
N THR A 15 14.96 4.28 6.34
CA THR A 15 16.30 4.79 6.01
C THR A 15 17.28 3.71 5.52
N ALA A 16 16.95 2.42 5.69
CA ALA A 16 17.71 1.29 5.18
C ALA A 16 17.17 0.77 3.83
N GLY A 17 16.15 1.42 3.27
CA GLY A 17 15.51 1.02 2.00
C GLY A 17 14.54 -0.16 2.13
N ARG A 18 14.10 -0.51 3.34
CA ARG A 18 13.08 -1.56 3.53
C ARG A 18 11.69 -0.96 3.44
N ILE A 19 10.74 -1.73 2.92
CA ILE A 19 9.33 -1.34 2.85
C ILE A 19 8.75 -1.29 4.27
N VAL A 20 8.12 -0.17 4.60
CA VAL A 20 7.41 0.03 5.88
C VAL A 20 5.93 0.30 5.71
N ALA A 21 5.48 0.73 4.54
CA ALA A 21 4.07 0.85 4.22
C ALA A 21 3.78 0.61 2.74
N VAL A 22 2.54 0.20 2.48
CA VAL A 22 1.93 0.13 1.16
C VAL A 22 0.60 0.87 1.23
N GLU A 23 0.41 1.84 0.34
CA GLU A 23 -0.82 2.62 0.28
C GLU A 23 -1.55 2.38 -1.05
N PHE A 24 -2.88 2.30 -0.97
CA PHE A 24 -3.77 2.24 -2.12
C PHE A 24 -4.60 3.53 -2.21
N LEU A 25 -4.27 4.39 -3.16
CA LEU A 25 -5.00 5.63 -3.38
C LEU A 25 -6.36 5.34 -4.01
N ASP A 26 -7.41 6.06 -3.58
CA ASP A 26 -8.79 5.81 -4.01
C ASP A 26 -9.23 4.34 -3.82
N ALA A 27 -8.88 3.71 -2.70
CA ALA A 27 -9.18 2.30 -2.42
C ALA A 27 -10.66 1.94 -2.67
N SER A 28 -11.59 2.84 -2.37
CA SER A 28 -13.04 2.66 -2.62
C SER A 28 -13.40 2.45 -4.10
N ARG A 29 -12.55 2.88 -5.04
CA ARG A 29 -12.74 2.73 -6.49
C ARG A 29 -11.92 1.59 -7.09
N ARG A 30 -10.85 1.16 -6.41
CA ARG A 30 -9.86 0.21 -6.94
C ARG A 30 -9.94 -1.17 -6.30
N MET A 31 -10.49 -1.27 -5.10
CA MET A 31 -10.67 -2.54 -4.42
C MET A 31 -11.94 -3.23 -4.91
N ALA A 32 -11.88 -4.56 -5.00
CA ALA A 32 -13.08 -5.35 -5.21
C ALA A 32 -14.05 -5.17 -4.03
N PRO A 33 -15.37 -5.18 -4.26
CA PRO A 33 -16.35 -5.19 -3.17
C PRO A 33 -16.06 -6.34 -2.20
N GLY A 34 -16.00 -6.02 -0.90
CA GLY A 34 -15.69 -7.01 0.13
C GLY A 34 -14.22 -7.39 0.25
N ALA A 35 -13.29 -6.63 -0.38
CA ALA A 35 -11.87 -6.79 -0.13
C ALA A 35 -11.58 -6.66 1.38
N ASP A 36 -11.01 -7.72 1.95
CA ASP A 36 -10.70 -7.82 3.36
C ASP A 36 -9.19 -7.58 3.58
N LEU A 37 -8.87 -6.39 4.06
CA LEU A 37 -7.50 -6.00 4.39
C LEU A 37 -7.10 -6.39 5.82
N SER A 38 -7.99 -6.98 6.63
CA SER A 38 -7.66 -7.42 8.00
C SER A 38 -6.59 -8.52 8.03
N ARG A 39 -6.41 -9.21 6.91
CA ARG A 39 -5.35 -10.22 6.70
C ARG A 39 -4.02 -9.63 6.25
N ALA A 40 -3.99 -8.37 5.81
CA ALA A 40 -2.77 -7.66 5.49
C ALA A 40 -2.12 -7.17 6.79
N THR A 41 -1.44 -8.09 7.48
CA THR A 41 -0.68 -7.80 8.70
C THR A 41 0.80 -7.67 8.35
N ALA A 42 1.48 -6.71 8.98
CA ALA A 42 2.94 -6.65 8.93
C ALA A 42 3.51 -7.86 9.68
N ALA A 43 4.53 -8.49 9.09
CA ALA A 43 5.25 -9.62 9.68
C ALA A 43 6.30 -9.15 10.70
#